data_AF-A0A522EUQ8-F1
#
_entry.id   AF-A0A522EUQ8-F1
#
_cell.length_a   1.000
_cell.length_b   1.000
_cell.length_c   1.000
_cell.angle_alpha   90.00
_cell.angle_beta   90.00
_cell.angle_gamma   90.00
#
_symmetry.space_group_name_H-M   'P 1'
#
loop_
_entity.id
_entity.type
_entity.pdbx_description
1 polymer ?
#
loop_
_entity_poly.entity_id
_entity_poly.type
_entity_poly.pdbx_seq_one_letter_code
_entity_poly.pdbx_strand_id
1 'polypeptide(L)'
;MSKNLVIVESPAKAKTIGKFLGEEYIVKSSIGHIRDLPKKNMGVDVAKNFEPVYEISPEKKQVVGELKKLARESQIVWLATDEDREGEAIAWHLLEALDLNEKKTRRIVYHEITKTAIQEAFASPRSIDRNLVDAQQARRVLDRLVGYELSPILWKKIKPSLSAGRVQSVSVRLLVEREREINAFEVTSYYKVSGIFTVKDEVGKTTSMKADLSEKLQTEKEAQDLLNKLNGAIFSIKNIEKKPSKRTPAAPFTTSTLQQEASRKLGLSVTNTMRVAQHLYESGKITYMRTDSVNLSGFALNAARNEIQRLFGEGYWKKRQYTTKSANAQEAHEAIRPTFLNNKTIEAEDDRERKLYELIWKRTVASQMADAELEKTTITISQNRSDDTFLALGEIILFDGFQIGRA
;
A
#
# COMPACT_ATOMS: atom_id res chain seq x y z
N MET A 1 27.55 17.66 -28.72
CA MET A 1 27.58 16.33 -28.07
C MET A 1 27.28 16.53 -26.59
N SER A 2 26.30 15.82 -26.04
CA SER A 2 25.94 15.92 -24.63
C SER A 2 27.11 15.47 -23.75
N LYS A 3 27.40 16.22 -22.68
CA LYS A 3 28.46 15.86 -21.74
C LYS A 3 28.05 14.72 -20.80
N ASN A 4 26.75 14.47 -20.64
CA ASN A 4 26.23 13.56 -19.62
C ASN A 4 25.27 12.53 -20.21
N LEU A 5 25.42 11.26 -19.80
CA LEU A 5 24.44 10.19 -20.03
C LEU A 5 23.73 9.87 -18.72
N VAL A 6 22.40 9.85 -18.73
CA VAL A 6 21.57 9.43 -17.60
C VAL A 6 20.87 8.14 -17.96
N ILE A 7 21.00 7.11 -17.13
CA ILE A 7 20.39 5.79 -17.35
C ILE A 7 19.34 5.54 -16.26
N VAL A 8 18.12 5.26 -16.69
CA VAL A 8 16.95 4.90 -15.84
C VAL A 8 16.39 3.53 -16.24
N GLU A 9 15.43 2.97 -15.50
CA GLU A 9 14.89 1.64 -15.80
C GLU A 9 13.82 1.62 -16.89
N SER A 10 13.04 2.69 -17.04
CA SER A 10 11.88 2.68 -17.93
C SER A 10 11.86 3.85 -18.92
N PRO A 11 11.30 3.65 -20.12
CA PRO A 11 11.15 4.72 -21.10
C PRO A 11 10.29 5.90 -20.59
N ALA A 12 9.28 5.61 -19.76
CA ALA A 12 8.42 6.64 -19.19
C ALA A 12 9.19 7.55 -18.24
N LYS A 13 10.01 6.99 -17.32
CA LYS A 13 10.92 7.80 -16.48
C LYS A 13 11.88 8.62 -17.33
N ALA A 14 12.46 8.02 -18.37
CA ALA A 14 13.42 8.72 -19.24
C ALA A 14 12.78 9.96 -19.86
N LYS A 15 11.54 9.82 -20.35
CA LYS A 15 10.75 10.94 -20.90
C LYS A 15 10.42 12.00 -19.84
N THR A 16 10.06 11.61 -18.63
CA THR A 16 9.70 12.56 -17.56
C THR A 16 10.92 13.31 -17.04
N ILE A 17 11.99 12.60 -16.69
CA ILE A 17 13.25 13.22 -16.21
C ILE A 17 13.89 14.07 -17.29
N GLY A 18 13.85 13.63 -18.55
CA GLY A 18 14.35 14.40 -19.69
C GLY A 18 13.68 15.77 -19.87
N LYS A 19 12.47 16.00 -19.34
CA LYS A 19 11.82 17.33 -19.35
C LYS A 19 12.42 18.29 -18.31
N PHE A 20 13.04 17.76 -17.27
CA PHE A 20 13.63 18.55 -16.18
C PHE A 20 15.11 18.81 -16.41
N LEU A 21 15.76 17.97 -17.22
CA LEU A 21 17.16 18.10 -17.60
C LEU A 21 17.27 18.86 -18.93
N GLY A 22 18.29 19.71 -19.06
CA GLY A 22 18.56 20.47 -20.29
C GLY A 22 19.29 19.64 -21.36
N GLU A 23 19.61 20.29 -22.48
CA GLU A 23 20.25 19.66 -23.66
C GLU A 23 21.64 19.05 -23.38
N GLU A 24 22.25 19.35 -22.22
CA GLU A 24 23.53 18.78 -21.81
C GLU A 24 23.46 17.30 -21.39
N TYR A 25 22.24 16.76 -21.21
CA TYR A 25 21.97 15.39 -20.76
C TYR A 25 21.27 14.58 -21.85
N ILE A 26 21.78 13.39 -22.14
CA ILE A 26 21.04 12.34 -22.85
C ILE A 26 20.46 11.39 -21.81
N VAL A 27 19.14 11.24 -21.80
CA VAL A 27 18.44 10.31 -20.89
C VAL A 27 18.01 9.07 -21.65
N LYS A 28 18.44 7.89 -21.19
CA LYS A 28 18.15 6.58 -21.80
C LYS A 28 17.65 5.58 -20.79
N SER A 29 16.90 4.60 -21.29
CA SER A 29 16.33 3.52 -20.49
C SER A 29 17.10 2.22 -20.69
N SER A 30 17.35 1.50 -19.61
CA SER A 30 17.86 0.11 -19.60
C SER A 30 16.77 -0.92 -19.84
N ILE A 31 15.49 -0.53 -19.75
CA ILE A 31 14.31 -1.40 -19.84
C ILE A 31 14.37 -2.48 -18.75
N GLY A 32 14.62 -2.07 -17.50
CA GLY A 32 14.75 -2.92 -16.32
C GLY A 32 16.10 -3.63 -16.23
N HIS A 33 16.10 -4.85 -15.68
CA HIS A 33 17.29 -5.68 -15.56
C HIS A 33 17.88 -6.02 -16.94
N ILE A 34 19.20 -5.83 -17.07
CA ILE A 34 19.96 -6.14 -18.30
C ILE A 34 20.73 -7.46 -18.23
N ARG A 35 20.92 -7.99 -17.01
CA ARG A 35 21.57 -9.26 -16.73
C ARG A 35 20.69 -10.08 -15.79
N ASP A 36 20.77 -11.39 -15.90
CA ASP A 36 20.19 -12.32 -14.92
C ASP A 36 21.03 -13.62 -14.89
N LEU A 37 20.75 -14.46 -13.91
CA LEU A 37 21.27 -15.81 -13.84
C LEU A 37 20.79 -16.63 -15.06
N PRO A 38 21.62 -17.53 -15.61
CA PRO A 38 21.27 -18.33 -16.78
C PRO A 38 19.97 -19.11 -16.57
N LYS A 39 19.20 -19.25 -17.65
CA LYS A 39 17.94 -20.01 -17.67
C LYS A 39 18.17 -21.52 -17.60
N LYS A 40 19.29 -21.99 -18.15
CA LYS A 40 19.71 -23.39 -18.14
C LYS A 40 20.82 -23.51 -17.09
N ASN A 41 20.66 -24.44 -16.15
CA ASN A 41 21.55 -24.68 -14.99
C ASN A 41 21.34 -23.74 -13.79
N MET A 42 21.96 -24.09 -12.66
CA MET A 42 21.82 -23.38 -11.39
C MET A 42 22.32 -21.93 -11.49
N GLY A 43 23.41 -21.68 -12.22
CA GLY A 43 23.98 -20.33 -12.37
C GLY A 43 24.61 -19.76 -11.09
N VAL A 44 24.81 -20.60 -10.07
CA VAL A 44 25.43 -20.25 -8.80
C VAL A 44 26.47 -21.33 -8.49
N ASP A 45 27.71 -20.92 -8.25
CA ASP A 45 28.78 -21.83 -7.85
C ASP A 45 28.83 -21.94 -6.32
N VAL A 46 28.20 -23.00 -5.79
CA VAL A 46 28.14 -23.26 -4.34
C VAL A 46 29.53 -23.56 -3.75
N ALA A 47 30.44 -24.16 -4.55
CA ALA A 47 31.79 -24.46 -4.09
C ALA A 47 32.67 -23.20 -3.98
N LYS A 48 32.39 -22.19 -4.81
CA LYS A 48 33.07 -20.87 -4.78
C LYS A 48 32.25 -19.82 -4.04
N ASN A 49 31.86 -20.12 -2.80
CA ASN A 49 31.19 -19.17 -1.92
C ASN A 49 29.92 -18.54 -2.54
N PHE A 50 29.13 -19.35 -3.24
CA PHE A 50 27.87 -18.95 -3.88
C PHE A 50 28.02 -17.88 -4.98
N GLU A 51 29.16 -17.84 -5.66
CA GLU A 51 29.40 -16.88 -6.74
C GLU A 51 28.36 -17.01 -7.87
N PRO A 52 27.56 -15.97 -8.16
CA PRO A 52 26.57 -16.00 -9.22
C PRO A 52 27.20 -15.74 -10.59
N VAL A 53 26.82 -16.56 -11.58
CA VAL A 53 27.17 -16.33 -12.99
C VAL A 53 26.02 -15.57 -13.64
N TYR A 54 26.26 -14.31 -13.99
CA TYR A 54 25.27 -13.45 -14.63
C TYR A 54 25.55 -13.28 -16.11
N GLU A 55 24.54 -13.48 -16.93
CA GLU A 55 24.60 -13.31 -18.39
C GLU A 55 23.73 -12.13 -18.83
N ILE A 56 24.12 -11.45 -19.91
CA ILE A 56 23.26 -10.44 -20.54
C ILE A 56 22.08 -11.16 -21.18
N SER A 57 20.86 -10.78 -20.80
CA SER A 57 19.64 -11.35 -21.35
C SER A 57 19.62 -11.17 -22.88
N PRO A 58 19.30 -12.19 -23.69
CA PRO A 58 19.34 -12.11 -25.15
C PRO A 58 18.59 -10.90 -25.72
N GLU A 59 17.43 -10.59 -25.16
CA GLU A 59 16.55 -9.47 -25.53
C GLU A 59 17.12 -8.08 -25.14
N LYS A 60 18.19 -8.01 -24.36
CA LYS A 60 18.82 -6.77 -23.88
C LYS A 60 20.16 -6.45 -24.57
N LYS A 61 20.67 -7.34 -25.43
CA LYS A 61 21.96 -7.16 -26.10
C LYS A 61 22.04 -5.87 -26.92
N GLN A 62 20.99 -5.53 -27.66
CA GLN A 62 20.94 -4.29 -28.44
C GLN A 62 20.98 -3.04 -27.56
N VAL A 63 20.19 -3.04 -26.48
CA VAL A 63 20.14 -1.93 -25.51
C VAL A 63 21.51 -1.74 -24.84
N VAL A 64 22.15 -2.84 -24.41
CA VAL A 64 23.50 -2.80 -23.82
C VAL A 64 24.52 -2.24 -24.82
N GLY A 65 24.45 -2.65 -26.10
CA GLY A 65 25.31 -2.12 -27.14
C GLY A 65 25.17 -0.61 -27.34
N GLU A 66 23.93 -0.11 -27.39
CA GLU A 66 23.64 1.33 -27.50
C GLU A 66 24.14 2.10 -26.28
N LEU A 67 23.84 1.63 -25.07
CA LEU A 67 24.27 2.28 -23.83
C LEU A 67 25.79 2.31 -23.71
N LYS A 68 26.49 1.25 -24.12
CA LYS A 68 27.96 1.19 -24.09
C LYS A 68 28.59 2.20 -25.07
N LYS A 69 27.97 2.42 -26.23
CA LYS A 69 28.39 3.47 -27.18
C LYS A 69 28.23 4.85 -26.56
N LEU A 70 27.03 5.17 -26.05
CA LEU A 70 26.73 6.47 -25.46
C LEU A 70 27.58 6.76 -24.21
N ALA A 71 27.87 5.73 -23.40
CA ALA A 71 28.71 5.86 -22.22
C ALA A 71 30.15 6.26 -22.58
N ARG A 72 30.70 5.73 -23.68
CA ARG A 72 32.04 6.10 -24.17
C ARG A 72 32.10 7.54 -24.71
N GLU A 73 31.00 8.01 -25.28
CA GLU A 73 30.89 9.38 -25.84
C GLU A 73 30.62 10.44 -24.75
N SER A 74 30.21 10.02 -23.55
CA SER A 74 29.84 10.90 -22.44
C SER A 74 31.02 11.17 -21.49
N GLN A 75 31.04 12.35 -20.86
CA GLN A 75 32.03 12.69 -19.84
C GLN A 75 31.70 12.07 -18.49
N ILE A 76 30.41 12.06 -18.12
CA ILE A 76 29.89 11.49 -16.87
C ILE A 76 28.67 10.62 -17.19
N VAL A 77 28.59 9.45 -16.55
CA VAL A 77 27.43 8.57 -16.58
C VAL A 77 26.71 8.63 -15.24
N TRP A 78 25.41 8.91 -15.28
CA TRP A 78 24.53 9.04 -14.12
C TRP A 78 23.59 7.84 -14.08
N LEU A 79 23.71 7.03 -13.04
CA LEU A 79 22.81 5.91 -12.75
C LEU A 79 21.67 6.44 -11.87
N ALA A 80 20.48 6.50 -12.45
CA ALA A 80 19.30 7.14 -11.89
C ALA A 80 18.17 6.13 -11.66
N THR A 81 18.52 4.95 -11.16
CA THR A 81 17.56 3.88 -10.83
C THR A 81 16.81 4.18 -9.52
N ASP A 82 15.77 3.41 -9.23
CA ASP A 82 15.01 3.47 -7.98
C ASP A 82 15.93 3.22 -6.78
N GLU A 83 15.55 3.75 -5.63
CA GLU A 83 16.38 3.71 -4.41
C GLU A 83 16.29 2.39 -3.64
N ASP A 84 15.38 1.50 -4.04
CA ASP A 84 15.30 0.18 -3.44
C ASP A 84 16.50 -0.70 -3.83
N ARG A 85 16.66 -1.83 -3.13
CA ARG A 85 17.73 -2.79 -3.41
C ARG A 85 17.70 -3.35 -4.85
N GLU A 86 16.53 -3.38 -5.50
CA GLU A 86 16.41 -3.83 -6.89
C GLU A 86 16.99 -2.78 -7.84
N GLY A 87 16.66 -1.50 -7.65
CA GLY A 87 17.25 -0.40 -8.38
C GLY A 87 18.76 -0.28 -8.16
N GLU A 88 19.25 -0.54 -6.95
CA GLU A 88 20.69 -0.58 -6.66
C GLU A 88 21.40 -1.73 -7.39
N ALA A 89 20.80 -2.93 -7.42
CA ALA A 89 21.31 -4.07 -8.17
C ALA A 89 21.31 -3.81 -9.70
N ILE A 90 20.28 -3.13 -10.23
CA ILE A 90 20.25 -2.71 -11.64
C ILE A 90 21.40 -1.73 -11.93
N ALA A 91 21.62 -0.74 -11.07
CA ALA A 91 22.74 0.20 -11.20
C ALA A 91 24.09 -0.54 -11.20
N TRP A 92 24.27 -1.51 -10.30
CA TRP A 92 25.47 -2.33 -10.28
C TRP A 92 25.62 -3.17 -11.56
N HIS A 93 24.56 -3.85 -12.02
CA HIS A 93 24.61 -4.60 -13.26
C HIS A 93 24.94 -3.72 -14.48
N LEU A 94 24.46 -2.47 -14.52
CA LEU A 94 24.82 -1.49 -15.55
C LEU A 94 26.31 -1.12 -15.48
N LEU A 95 26.84 -0.87 -14.28
CA LEU A 95 28.27 -0.61 -14.07
C LEU A 95 29.13 -1.74 -14.67
N GLU A 96 28.82 -2.98 -14.31
CA GLU A 96 29.58 -4.16 -14.74
C GLU A 96 29.39 -4.48 -16.23
N ALA A 97 28.15 -4.49 -16.72
CA ALA A 97 27.86 -4.92 -18.10
C ALA A 97 28.35 -3.92 -19.16
N LEU A 98 28.30 -2.63 -18.82
CA LEU A 98 28.74 -1.56 -19.72
C LEU A 98 30.24 -1.28 -19.58
N ASP A 99 30.91 -1.88 -18.59
CA ASP A 99 32.32 -1.67 -18.28
C ASP A 99 32.60 -0.18 -17.98
N LEU A 100 31.79 0.39 -17.07
CA LEU A 100 31.84 1.81 -16.73
C LEU A 100 32.98 2.12 -15.78
N ASN A 101 33.63 3.27 -16.00
CA ASN A 101 34.63 3.79 -15.07
C ASN A 101 33.94 4.39 -13.83
N GLU A 102 34.18 3.82 -12.65
CA GLU A 102 33.61 4.30 -11.38
C GLU A 102 33.93 5.79 -11.11
N LYS A 103 35.10 6.30 -11.52
CA LYS A 103 35.47 7.71 -11.33
C LYS A 103 34.61 8.67 -12.16
N LYS A 104 34.03 8.18 -13.26
CA LYS A 104 33.14 8.94 -14.16
C LYS A 104 31.68 8.53 -14.01
N THR A 105 31.35 7.73 -12.99
CA THR A 105 30.00 7.23 -12.75
C THR A 105 29.46 7.82 -11.45
N ARG A 106 28.22 8.31 -11.48
CA ARG A 106 27.52 8.89 -10.33
C ARG A 106 26.19 8.19 -10.14
N ARG A 107 25.82 7.88 -8.90
CA ARG A 107 24.52 7.30 -8.54
C ARG A 107 23.66 8.38 -7.91
N ILE A 108 22.45 8.60 -8.43
CA ILE A 108 21.49 9.56 -7.86
C ILE A 108 20.21 8.83 -7.46
N VAL A 109 19.63 9.17 -6.31
CA VAL A 109 18.40 8.57 -5.77
C VAL A 109 17.35 9.65 -5.56
N TYR A 110 16.08 9.28 -5.68
CA TYR A 110 14.95 10.20 -5.54
C TYR A 110 13.66 9.44 -5.23
N HIS A 111 12.81 10.01 -4.36
CA HIS A 111 11.55 9.40 -3.96
C HIS A 111 10.33 9.92 -4.74
N GLU A 112 10.49 10.98 -5.52
CA GLU A 112 9.47 11.53 -6.42
C GLU A 112 10.12 12.19 -7.65
N ILE A 113 9.41 12.21 -8.77
CA ILE A 113 9.93 12.73 -10.05
C ILE A 113 9.42 14.16 -10.24
N THR A 114 10.03 15.10 -9.52
CA THR A 114 9.82 16.55 -9.66
C THR A 114 11.07 17.25 -10.14
N LYS A 115 10.93 18.45 -10.70
CA LYS A 115 12.09 19.27 -11.07
C LYS A 115 13.03 19.49 -9.87
N THR A 116 12.49 19.84 -8.71
CA THR A 116 13.27 20.09 -7.49
C THR A 116 13.98 18.85 -6.99
N ALA A 117 13.25 17.73 -6.82
CA ALA A 117 13.84 16.48 -6.30
C ALA A 117 14.94 15.95 -7.24
N ILE A 118 14.75 16.04 -8.55
CA ILE A 118 15.77 15.65 -9.51
C ILE A 118 16.99 16.58 -9.42
N GLN A 119 16.80 17.90 -9.35
CA GLN A 119 17.92 18.84 -9.21
C GLN A 119 18.73 18.61 -7.92
N GLU A 120 18.05 18.37 -6.80
CA GLU A 120 18.68 18.02 -5.52
C GLU A 120 19.48 16.71 -5.61
N ALA A 121 18.92 15.70 -6.27
CA ALA A 121 19.59 14.40 -6.47
C ALA A 121 20.89 14.54 -7.30
N PHE A 122 20.90 15.41 -8.31
CA PHE A 122 22.12 15.71 -9.09
C PHE A 122 23.14 16.54 -8.31
N ALA A 123 22.70 17.35 -7.34
CA ALA A 123 23.59 18.12 -6.48
C ALA A 123 24.30 17.25 -5.42
N SER A 124 23.70 16.11 -5.04
CA SER A 124 24.22 15.21 -4.01
C SER A 124 24.36 13.75 -4.50
N PRO A 125 25.20 13.47 -5.52
CA PRO A 125 25.39 12.10 -6.00
C PRO A 125 26.14 11.26 -4.97
N ARG A 126 25.83 9.96 -4.95
CA ARG A 126 26.53 8.95 -4.17
C ARG A 126 27.24 7.93 -5.05
N SER A 127 27.96 7.01 -4.42
CA SER A 127 28.44 5.76 -5.03
C SER A 127 27.38 4.67 -4.93
N ILE A 128 27.57 3.57 -5.66
CA ILE A 128 26.74 2.37 -5.49
C ILE A 128 26.93 1.81 -4.08
N ASP A 129 25.84 1.51 -3.40
CA ASP A 129 25.83 0.87 -2.09
C ASP A 129 25.95 -0.66 -2.26
N ARG A 130 27.17 -1.17 -2.02
CA ARG A 130 27.49 -2.59 -2.15
C ARG A 130 26.67 -3.46 -1.20
N ASN A 131 26.30 -2.98 -0.01
CA ASN A 131 25.50 -3.77 0.93
C ASN A 131 24.08 -4.02 0.41
N LEU A 132 23.47 -3.02 -0.23
CA LEU A 132 22.16 -3.18 -0.87
C LEU A 132 22.21 -4.13 -2.06
N VAL A 133 23.27 -4.05 -2.86
CA VAL A 133 23.53 -4.98 -3.96
C VAL A 133 23.67 -6.41 -3.42
N ASP A 134 24.52 -6.63 -2.42
CA ASP A 134 24.75 -7.95 -1.83
C ASP A 134 23.49 -8.52 -1.18
N ALA A 135 22.67 -7.68 -0.53
CA ALA A 135 21.38 -8.10 0.00
C ALA A 135 20.41 -8.56 -1.12
N GLN A 136 20.42 -7.89 -2.27
CA GLN A 136 19.63 -8.30 -3.44
C GLN A 136 20.16 -9.60 -4.05
N GLN A 137 21.48 -9.72 -4.23
CA GLN A 137 22.14 -10.92 -4.75
C GLN A 137 21.91 -12.12 -3.84
N ALA A 138 22.08 -11.97 -2.53
CA ALA A 138 21.83 -13.03 -1.54
C ALA A 138 20.39 -13.55 -1.63
N ARG A 139 19.40 -12.64 -1.77
CA ARG A 139 18.01 -13.03 -2.03
C ARG A 139 17.86 -13.79 -3.34
N ARG A 140 18.46 -13.30 -4.43
CA ARG A 140 18.38 -13.92 -5.77
C ARG A 140 18.96 -15.33 -5.78
N VAL A 141 20.11 -15.51 -5.13
CA VAL A 141 20.80 -16.80 -4.97
C VAL A 141 19.97 -17.74 -4.09
N LEU A 142 19.47 -17.28 -2.93
CA LEU A 142 18.64 -18.10 -2.05
C LEU A 142 17.38 -18.61 -2.76
N ASP A 143 16.66 -17.74 -3.46
CA ASP A 143 15.45 -18.13 -4.18
C ASP A 143 15.79 -19.10 -5.34
N ARG A 144 16.98 -18.96 -5.97
CA ARG A 144 17.49 -19.90 -6.99
C ARG A 144 17.78 -21.28 -6.41
N LEU A 145 18.47 -21.37 -5.28
CA LEU A 145 18.80 -22.64 -4.62
C LEU A 145 17.53 -23.40 -4.23
N VAL A 146 16.59 -22.73 -3.54
CA VAL A 146 15.33 -23.37 -3.12
C VAL A 146 14.54 -23.87 -4.33
N GLY A 147 14.42 -23.06 -5.38
CA GLY A 147 13.69 -23.43 -6.58
C GLY A 147 14.33 -24.63 -7.31
N TYR A 148 15.65 -24.62 -7.47
CA TYR A 148 16.38 -25.65 -8.22
C TYR A 148 16.44 -26.99 -7.46
N GLU A 149 16.63 -26.96 -6.14
CA GLU A 149 16.75 -28.16 -5.31
C GLU A 149 15.39 -28.81 -5.02
N LEU A 150 14.35 -28.01 -4.71
CA LEU A 150 13.07 -28.57 -4.26
C LEU A 150 12.09 -28.90 -5.41
N SER A 151 12.13 -28.19 -6.54
CA SER A 151 11.17 -28.45 -7.64
C SER A 151 11.26 -29.88 -8.20
N PRO A 152 12.45 -30.48 -8.40
CA PRO A 152 12.57 -31.87 -8.84
C PRO A 152 11.94 -32.88 -7.87
N ILE A 153 11.94 -32.58 -6.57
CA ILE A 153 11.27 -33.43 -5.56
C ILE A 153 9.75 -33.37 -5.76
N LEU A 154 9.19 -32.18 -5.98
CA LEU A 154 7.76 -32.02 -6.28
C LEU A 154 7.35 -32.76 -7.56
N TRP A 155 8.21 -32.77 -8.59
CA TRP A 155 7.94 -33.50 -9.83
C TRP A 155 7.87 -35.01 -9.62
N LYS A 156 8.80 -35.55 -8.81
CA LYS A 156 8.87 -36.98 -8.49
C LYS A 156 7.74 -37.44 -7.56
N LYS A 157 7.28 -36.58 -6.65
CA LYS A 157 6.36 -36.96 -5.56
C LYS A 157 4.91 -36.52 -5.76
N ILE A 158 4.66 -35.49 -6.57
CA ILE A 158 3.33 -34.90 -6.73
C ILE A 158 2.93 -34.85 -8.21
N LYS A 159 3.55 -33.97 -9.00
CA LYS A 159 3.23 -33.80 -10.42
C LYS A 159 4.38 -33.07 -11.15
N PRO A 160 4.71 -33.45 -12.40
CA PRO A 160 5.64 -32.69 -13.23
C PRO A 160 5.26 -31.22 -13.38
N SER A 161 6.28 -30.37 -13.58
CA SER A 161 6.14 -28.93 -13.85
C SER A 161 5.60 -28.07 -12.70
N LEU A 162 5.61 -28.59 -11.46
CA LEU A 162 5.37 -27.79 -10.25
C LEU A 162 6.62 -26.98 -9.87
N SER A 163 6.44 -25.76 -9.35
CA SER A 163 7.55 -24.95 -8.85
C SER A 163 7.55 -24.89 -7.32
N ALA A 164 8.73 -25.06 -6.74
CA ALA A 164 8.98 -24.73 -5.34
C ALA A 164 9.38 -23.25 -5.23
N GLY A 165 8.79 -22.53 -4.28
CA GLY A 165 9.11 -21.13 -4.05
C GLY A 165 9.08 -20.83 -2.56
N ARG A 166 10.22 -20.40 -1.99
CA ARG A 166 10.39 -20.17 -0.55
C ARG A 166 9.25 -19.35 0.08
N VAL A 167 8.86 -18.25 -0.56
CA VAL A 167 7.78 -17.37 -0.08
C VAL A 167 6.42 -17.85 -0.56
N GLN A 168 6.31 -18.29 -1.82
CA GLN A 168 5.04 -18.73 -2.43
C GLN A 168 4.44 -19.92 -1.68
N SER A 169 5.25 -20.91 -1.31
CA SER A 169 4.79 -22.10 -0.58
C SER A 169 4.23 -21.75 0.80
N VAL A 170 4.80 -20.76 1.50
CA VAL A 170 4.26 -20.27 2.78
C VAL A 170 2.94 -19.53 2.57
N SER A 171 2.82 -18.70 1.53
CA SER A 171 1.55 -18.03 1.22
C SER A 171 0.44 -19.02 0.88
N VAL A 172 0.75 -20.07 0.11
CA VAL A 172 -0.20 -21.16 -0.20
C VAL A 172 -0.59 -21.89 1.08
N ARG A 173 0.36 -22.15 1.98
CA ARG A 173 0.09 -22.78 3.28
C ARG A 173 -0.93 -21.99 4.11
N LEU A 174 -0.85 -20.66 4.16
CA LEU A 174 -1.82 -19.83 4.90
C LEU A 174 -3.25 -20.01 4.36
N LEU A 175 -3.41 -20.13 3.04
CA LEU A 175 -4.72 -20.39 2.43
C LEU A 175 -5.23 -21.79 2.78
N VAL A 176 -4.35 -22.79 2.74
CA VAL A 176 -4.70 -24.18 3.10
C VAL A 176 -5.09 -24.28 4.58
N GLU A 177 -4.40 -23.58 5.47
CA GLU A 177 -4.74 -23.54 6.91
C GLU A 177 -6.10 -22.91 7.13
N ARG A 178 -6.39 -21.76 6.49
CA ARG A 178 -7.73 -21.14 6.55
C ARG A 178 -8.81 -22.06 5.98
N GLU A 179 -8.54 -22.74 4.88
CA GLU A 179 -9.51 -23.67 4.29
C GLU A 179 -9.80 -24.87 5.22
N ARG A 180 -8.79 -25.35 5.94
CA ARG A 180 -8.98 -26.39 6.97
C ARG A 180 -9.79 -25.87 8.15
N GLU A 181 -9.56 -24.64 8.61
CA GLU A 181 -10.39 -24.00 9.63
C GLU A 181 -11.85 -23.90 9.21
N ILE A 182 -12.12 -23.50 7.96
CA ILE A 182 -13.48 -23.42 7.40
C ILE A 182 -14.13 -24.80 7.35
N ASN A 183 -13.41 -25.82 6.88
CA ASN A 183 -13.93 -27.19 6.81
C ASN A 183 -14.17 -27.83 8.18
N ALA A 184 -13.39 -27.44 9.20
CA ALA A 184 -13.55 -27.90 10.57
C ALA A 184 -14.56 -27.08 11.38
N PHE A 185 -15.14 -26.02 10.81
CA PHE A 185 -16.06 -25.14 11.52
C PHE A 185 -17.41 -25.83 11.74
N GLU A 186 -17.78 -26.05 13.00
CA GLU A 186 -19.09 -26.56 13.38
C GLU A 186 -20.10 -25.42 13.48
N VAL A 187 -21.12 -25.47 12.62
CA VAL A 187 -22.15 -24.43 12.58
C VAL A 187 -23.10 -24.57 13.77
N THR A 188 -23.25 -23.50 14.54
CA THR A 188 -24.24 -23.38 15.62
C THR A 188 -25.30 -22.33 15.28
N SER A 189 -26.56 -22.64 15.58
CA SER A 189 -27.68 -21.71 15.39
C SER A 189 -28.07 -21.05 16.71
N TYR A 190 -28.50 -19.79 16.64
CA TYR A 190 -29.11 -19.09 17.77
C TYR A 190 -30.24 -18.18 17.26
N TYR A 191 -31.20 -17.91 18.13
CA TYR A 191 -32.33 -17.04 17.87
C TYR A 191 -32.06 -15.64 18.44
N LYS A 192 -32.50 -14.64 17.68
CA LYS A 192 -32.44 -13.23 18.05
C LYS A 192 -33.85 -12.69 18.14
N VAL A 193 -34.18 -12.06 19.27
CA VAL A 193 -35.47 -11.40 19.48
C VAL A 193 -35.27 -9.90 19.32
N SER A 194 -36.05 -9.28 18.42
CA SER A 194 -36.03 -7.84 18.17
C SER A 194 -37.40 -7.25 18.47
N GLY A 195 -37.43 -6.14 19.21
CA GLY A 195 -38.64 -5.36 19.46
C GLY A 195 -38.64 -4.05 18.68
N ILE A 196 -39.82 -3.63 18.21
CA ILE A 196 -40.05 -2.28 17.67
C ILE A 196 -40.85 -1.53 18.72
N PHE A 197 -40.22 -0.53 19.33
CA PHE A 197 -40.77 0.24 20.43
C PHE A 197 -41.25 1.59 19.92
N THR A 198 -42.47 1.95 20.28
CA THR A 198 -43.01 3.29 20.06
C THR A 198 -42.59 4.17 21.22
N VAL A 199 -41.79 5.20 20.94
CA VAL A 199 -41.28 6.15 21.94
C VAL A 199 -41.68 7.57 21.55
N LYS A 200 -41.78 8.46 22.53
CA LYS A 200 -41.89 9.90 22.28
C LYS A 200 -40.51 10.52 22.40
N ASP A 201 -40.13 11.34 21.43
CA ASP A 201 -38.91 12.12 21.51
C ASP A 201 -39.07 13.32 22.47
N GLU A 202 -38.00 14.10 22.63
CA GLU A 202 -37.95 15.28 23.51
C GLU A 202 -38.98 16.36 23.13
N VAL A 203 -39.47 16.36 21.89
CA VAL A 203 -40.47 17.31 21.36
C VAL A 203 -41.88 16.71 21.39
N GLY A 204 -42.04 15.51 21.96
CA GLY A 204 -43.31 14.81 22.09
C GLY A 204 -43.79 14.12 20.81
N LYS A 205 -42.97 14.08 19.75
CA LYS A 205 -43.29 13.38 18.51
C LYS A 205 -43.08 11.88 18.70
N THR A 206 -44.07 11.11 18.27
CA THR A 206 -44.01 9.65 18.29
C THR A 206 -43.05 9.14 17.21
N THR A 207 -42.10 8.31 17.58
CA THR A 207 -41.15 7.65 16.69
C THR A 207 -41.01 6.18 17.05
N SER A 208 -40.50 5.38 16.11
CA SER A 208 -40.22 3.96 16.31
C SER A 208 -38.73 3.72 16.51
N MET A 209 -38.38 2.88 17.48
CA MET A 209 -37.02 2.48 17.77
C MET A 209 -36.92 0.96 17.77
N LYS A 210 -35.98 0.41 17.00
CA LYS A 210 -35.65 -1.01 17.08
C LYS A 210 -34.67 -1.24 18.23
N ALA A 211 -34.96 -2.23 19.08
CA ALA A 211 -34.02 -2.72 20.07
C ALA A 211 -33.96 -4.25 20.01
N ASP A 212 -32.80 -4.81 20.28
CA ASP A 212 -32.57 -6.25 20.26
C ASP A 212 -32.40 -6.76 21.69
N LEU A 213 -32.88 -7.96 21.98
CA LEU A 213 -32.62 -8.61 23.26
C LEU A 213 -31.10 -8.70 23.47
N SER A 214 -30.64 -8.39 24.69
CA SER A 214 -29.23 -8.43 25.05
C SER A 214 -28.63 -9.84 24.97
N GLU A 215 -29.41 -10.84 25.36
CA GLU A 215 -29.03 -12.25 25.33
C GLU A 215 -29.38 -12.95 24.02
N LYS A 216 -28.61 -13.99 23.67
CA LYS A 216 -28.89 -14.87 22.54
C LYS A 216 -29.58 -16.14 23.04
N LEU A 217 -30.63 -16.56 22.35
CA LEU A 217 -31.39 -17.77 22.71
C LEU A 217 -30.92 -18.95 21.85
N GLN A 218 -30.82 -20.15 22.41
CA GLN A 218 -30.26 -21.29 21.68
C GLN A 218 -31.32 -22.05 20.88
N THR A 219 -32.57 -22.02 21.34
CA THR A 219 -33.65 -22.80 20.73
C THR A 219 -34.84 -21.94 20.33
N GLU A 220 -35.62 -22.42 19.35
CA GLU A 220 -36.87 -21.78 18.93
C GLU A 220 -37.87 -21.69 20.08
N LYS A 221 -37.92 -22.76 20.89
CA LYS A 221 -38.80 -22.84 22.04
C LYS A 221 -38.50 -21.75 23.07
N GLU A 222 -37.23 -21.52 23.41
CA GLU A 222 -36.82 -20.42 24.29
C GLU A 222 -37.27 -19.06 23.74
N ALA A 223 -37.11 -18.84 22.43
CA ALA A 223 -37.55 -17.61 21.78
C ALA A 223 -39.07 -17.43 21.83
N GLN A 224 -39.83 -18.49 21.54
CA GLN A 224 -41.29 -18.45 21.59
C GLN A 224 -41.83 -18.29 23.00
N ASP A 225 -41.24 -18.98 23.98
CA ASP A 225 -41.59 -18.88 25.39
C ASP A 225 -41.36 -17.45 25.90
N LEU A 226 -40.23 -16.83 25.52
CA LEU A 226 -39.96 -15.42 25.82
C LEU A 226 -41.00 -14.49 25.15
N LEU A 227 -41.29 -14.66 23.86
CA LEU A 227 -42.28 -13.83 23.16
C LEU A 227 -43.67 -13.92 23.79
N ASN A 228 -44.11 -15.13 24.15
CA ASN A 228 -45.38 -15.36 24.83
C ASN A 228 -45.40 -14.67 26.21
N LYS A 229 -44.30 -14.76 26.96
CA LYS A 229 -44.15 -14.11 28.27
C LYS A 229 -44.16 -12.58 28.17
N LEU A 230 -43.64 -12.03 27.08
CA LEU A 230 -43.61 -10.59 26.80
C LEU A 230 -44.94 -10.05 26.25
N ASN A 231 -45.90 -10.91 25.90
CA ASN A 231 -47.21 -10.47 25.44
C ASN A 231 -47.94 -9.70 26.56
N GLY A 232 -48.35 -8.46 26.28
CA GLY A 232 -48.93 -7.56 27.28
C GLY A 232 -47.94 -7.09 28.37
N ALA A 233 -46.62 -7.26 28.16
CA ALA A 233 -45.62 -6.66 29.03
C ALA A 233 -45.60 -5.14 28.87
N ILE A 234 -45.28 -4.45 29.97
CA ILE A 234 -45.08 -3.01 29.99
C ILE A 234 -43.58 -2.78 29.90
N PHE A 235 -43.16 -2.04 28.87
CA PHE A 235 -41.78 -1.69 28.62
C PHE A 235 -41.50 -0.27 29.11
N SER A 236 -40.31 -0.08 29.68
CA SER A 236 -39.84 1.23 30.15
C SER A 236 -38.35 1.40 29.86
N ILE A 237 -37.93 2.65 29.69
CA ILE A 237 -36.52 2.96 29.57
C ILE A 237 -35.89 2.84 30.96
N LYS A 238 -34.99 1.88 31.13
CA LYS A 238 -34.21 1.68 32.36
C LYS A 238 -33.05 2.66 32.46
N ASN A 239 -32.36 2.87 31.33
CA ASN A 239 -31.18 3.73 31.27
C ASN A 239 -30.98 4.29 29.85
N ILE A 240 -30.48 5.51 29.78
CA ILE A 240 -29.97 6.14 28.55
C ILE A 240 -28.54 6.57 28.84
N GLU A 241 -27.57 5.90 28.22
CA GLU A 241 -26.16 6.24 28.36
C GLU A 241 -25.66 6.89 27.07
N LYS A 242 -25.16 8.13 27.19
CA LYS A 242 -24.49 8.86 26.12
C LYS A 242 -23.00 8.90 26.41
N LYS A 243 -22.18 8.37 25.49
CA LYS A 243 -20.72 8.36 25.61
C LYS A 243 -20.07 9.05 24.43
N PRO A 244 -19.15 10.00 24.66
CA PRO A 244 -18.33 10.55 23.58
C PRO A 244 -17.45 9.43 23.00
N SER A 245 -17.35 9.41 21.68
CA SER A 245 -16.53 8.48 20.91
C SER A 245 -15.81 9.26 19.84
N LYS A 246 -14.60 8.82 19.47
CA LYS A 246 -13.85 9.44 18.38
C LYS A 246 -13.39 8.39 17.38
N ARG A 247 -13.34 8.78 16.10
CA ARG A 247 -12.68 8.02 15.05
C ARG A 247 -11.50 8.80 14.54
N THR A 248 -10.34 8.16 14.54
CA THR A 248 -9.09 8.76 14.07
C THR A 248 -8.82 8.31 12.63
N PRO A 249 -8.36 9.21 11.75
CA PRO A 249 -7.98 8.84 10.40
C PRO A 249 -6.86 7.81 10.39
N ALA A 250 -6.86 6.95 9.37
CA ALA A 250 -5.75 6.03 9.16
C ALA A 250 -4.52 6.78 8.62
N ALA A 251 -3.35 6.16 8.81
CA ALA A 251 -2.09 6.65 8.28
C ALA A 251 -2.10 6.78 6.74
N PRO A 252 -1.18 7.58 6.17
CA PRO A 252 -0.85 7.58 4.75
C PRO A 252 -0.58 6.17 4.21
N PHE A 253 -0.68 6.01 2.89
CA PHE A 253 -0.52 4.70 2.29
C PHE A 253 0.92 4.20 2.34
N THR A 254 1.07 2.93 2.70
CA THR A 254 2.20 2.07 2.35
C THR A 254 1.82 1.22 1.15
N THR A 255 2.76 0.46 0.57
CA THR A 255 2.45 -0.47 -0.53
C THR A 255 1.36 -1.47 -0.15
N SER A 256 1.43 -2.05 1.05
CA SER A 256 0.45 -3.05 1.50
C SER A 256 -0.94 -2.45 1.69
N THR A 257 -1.03 -1.30 2.36
CA THR A 257 -2.32 -0.67 2.65
C THR A 257 -2.97 -0.06 1.39
N LEU A 258 -2.16 0.39 0.43
CA LEU A 258 -2.66 0.80 -0.89
C LEU A 258 -3.28 -0.37 -1.64
N GLN A 259 -2.56 -1.50 -1.71
CA GLN A 259 -3.05 -2.71 -2.37
C GLN A 259 -4.37 -3.21 -1.78
N GLN A 260 -4.47 -3.23 -0.44
CA GLN A 260 -5.69 -3.64 0.26
C GLN A 260 -6.86 -2.71 -0.04
N GLU A 261 -6.68 -1.39 0.05
CA GLU A 261 -7.77 -0.44 -0.20
C GLU A 261 -8.16 -0.37 -1.67
N ALA A 262 -7.19 -0.48 -2.60
CA ALA A 262 -7.48 -0.52 -4.03
C ALA A 262 -8.27 -1.77 -4.41
N SER A 263 -7.96 -2.92 -3.81
CA SER A 263 -8.76 -4.14 -3.98
C SER A 263 -10.18 -3.96 -3.41
N ARG A 264 -10.30 -3.47 -2.16
CA ARG A 264 -11.58 -3.32 -1.48
C ARG A 264 -12.50 -2.27 -2.13
N LYS A 265 -11.96 -1.14 -2.57
CA LYS A 265 -12.75 0.02 -3.04
C LYS A 265 -12.85 0.15 -4.55
N LEU A 266 -11.82 -0.31 -5.28
CA LEU A 266 -11.73 -0.13 -6.72
C LEU A 266 -11.79 -1.47 -7.48
N GLY A 267 -11.84 -2.61 -6.77
CA GLY A 267 -11.82 -3.94 -7.39
C GLY A 267 -10.50 -4.27 -8.11
N LEU A 268 -9.42 -3.51 -7.84
CA LEU A 268 -8.14 -3.71 -8.51
C LEU A 268 -7.36 -4.85 -7.86
N SER A 269 -6.90 -5.81 -8.67
CA SER A 269 -5.94 -6.81 -8.23
C SER A 269 -4.62 -6.16 -7.81
N VAL A 270 -3.84 -6.85 -6.96
CA VAL A 270 -2.52 -6.37 -6.52
C VAL A 270 -1.62 -6.01 -7.69
N THR A 271 -1.57 -6.87 -8.72
CA THR A 271 -0.78 -6.64 -9.93
C THR A 271 -1.23 -5.39 -10.69
N ASN A 272 -2.54 -5.20 -10.87
CA ASN A 272 -3.06 -4.01 -11.55
C ASN A 272 -2.81 -2.74 -10.73
N THR A 273 -3.01 -2.78 -9.41
CA THR A 273 -2.70 -1.65 -8.51
C THR A 273 -1.25 -1.23 -8.66
N MET A 274 -0.29 -2.16 -8.63
CA MET A 274 1.13 -1.82 -8.74
C MET A 274 1.52 -1.34 -10.14
N ARG A 275 0.92 -1.89 -11.21
CA ARG A 275 1.13 -1.39 -12.58
C ARG A 275 0.66 0.05 -12.74
N VAL A 276 -0.53 0.36 -12.23
CA VAL A 276 -1.12 1.70 -12.27
C VAL A 276 -0.30 2.68 -11.41
N ALA A 277 0.07 2.27 -10.19
CA ALA A 277 0.91 3.07 -9.30
C ALA A 277 2.30 3.35 -9.88
N GLN A 278 2.91 2.36 -10.57
CA GLN A 278 4.16 2.57 -11.32
C GLN A 278 3.99 3.68 -12.35
N HIS A 279 2.94 3.63 -13.18
CA HIS A 279 2.72 4.67 -14.19
C HIS A 279 2.50 6.06 -13.56
N LEU A 280 1.74 6.14 -12.46
CA LEU A 280 1.56 7.39 -11.70
C LEU A 280 2.88 7.94 -11.15
N TYR A 281 3.76 7.07 -10.64
CA TYR A 281 5.08 7.48 -10.15
C TYR A 281 5.98 7.96 -11.30
N GLU A 282 6.07 7.19 -12.39
CA GLU A 282 6.92 7.50 -13.54
C GLU A 282 6.48 8.76 -14.30
N SER A 283 5.20 9.11 -14.21
CA SER A 283 4.63 10.36 -14.72
C SER A 283 4.70 11.53 -13.71
N GLY A 284 5.32 11.32 -12.55
CA GLY A 284 5.56 12.34 -11.52
C GLY A 284 4.32 12.74 -10.72
N LYS A 285 3.26 11.92 -10.70
CA LYS A 285 1.99 12.21 -10.01
C LYS A 285 1.99 11.80 -8.54
N ILE A 286 2.71 10.73 -8.19
CA ILE A 286 2.82 10.25 -6.81
C ILE A 286 4.28 10.00 -6.44
N THR A 287 4.54 9.89 -5.14
CA THR A 287 5.81 9.38 -4.58
C THR A 287 5.98 7.88 -4.86
N TYR A 288 7.19 7.38 -4.61
CA TYR A 288 7.56 6.00 -4.85
C TYR A 288 6.62 4.99 -4.17
N MET A 289 6.02 4.10 -4.97
CA MET A 289 4.94 3.21 -4.55
C MET A 289 5.41 1.92 -3.83
N ARG A 290 6.72 1.70 -3.70
CA ARG A 290 7.32 0.57 -2.95
C ARG A 290 7.95 1.09 -1.66
N THR A 291 7.10 1.23 -0.65
CA THR A 291 7.45 1.82 0.65
C THR A 291 6.65 1.13 1.74
N ASP A 292 7.30 0.86 2.86
CA ASP A 292 6.65 0.48 4.12
C ASP A 292 6.51 1.67 5.08
N SER A 293 6.95 2.87 4.66
CA SER A 293 6.88 4.08 5.45
C SER A 293 5.51 4.75 5.38
N VAL A 294 5.08 5.27 6.53
CA VAL A 294 3.89 6.13 6.68
C VAL A 294 4.25 7.60 6.89
N ASN A 295 5.55 7.93 6.82
CA ASN A 295 6.06 9.26 7.06
C ASN A 295 5.64 10.24 5.95
N LEU A 296 5.43 11.50 6.32
CA LEU A 296 5.24 12.61 5.38
C LEU A 296 6.30 13.67 5.68
N SER A 297 6.96 14.16 4.62
CA SER A 297 7.94 15.23 4.69
C SER A 297 7.34 16.53 5.23
N GLY A 298 8.19 17.44 5.72
CA GLY A 298 7.74 18.77 6.14
C GLY A 298 7.03 19.53 5.01
N PHE A 299 7.50 19.37 3.77
CA PHE A 299 6.85 19.90 2.57
C PHE A 299 5.43 19.34 2.40
N ALA A 300 5.27 18.02 2.45
CA ALA A 300 3.97 17.37 2.29
C ALA A 300 2.99 17.73 3.42
N LEU A 301 3.45 17.83 4.66
CA LEU A 301 2.63 18.25 5.80
C LEU A 301 2.12 19.69 5.63
N ASN A 302 2.96 20.60 5.17
CA ASN A 302 2.56 21.99 4.91
C ASN A 302 1.60 22.09 3.71
N ALA A 303 1.84 21.31 2.65
CA ALA A 303 0.93 21.23 1.51
C ALA A 303 -0.45 20.66 1.91
N ALA A 304 -0.48 19.63 2.76
CA ALA A 304 -1.71 19.08 3.31
C ALA A 304 -2.46 20.11 4.18
N ARG A 305 -1.74 20.87 5.02
CA ARG A 305 -2.33 21.96 5.81
C ARG A 305 -3.05 22.95 4.94
N ASN A 306 -2.35 23.51 3.95
CA ASN A 306 -2.88 24.54 3.08
C ASN A 306 -4.11 24.03 2.31
N GLU A 307 -4.04 22.81 1.78
CA GLU A 307 -5.15 22.23 1.01
C GLU A 307 -6.36 21.90 1.88
N ILE A 308 -6.17 21.38 3.10
CA ILE A 308 -7.27 21.10 4.04
C ILE A 308 -7.94 22.39 4.48
N GLN A 309 -7.16 23.41 4.86
CA GLN A 309 -7.70 24.71 5.27
C GLN A 309 -8.47 25.37 4.12
N ARG A 310 -7.96 25.28 2.88
CA ARG A 310 -8.62 25.83 1.69
C ARG A 310 -9.93 25.12 1.34
N LEU A 311 -10.00 23.80 1.48
CA LEU A 311 -11.16 23.01 1.07
C LEU A 311 -12.23 22.85 2.15
N PHE A 312 -11.83 22.73 3.42
CA PHE A 312 -12.71 22.34 4.52
C PHE A 312 -12.73 23.36 5.68
N GLY A 313 -11.73 24.25 5.74
CA GLY A 313 -11.60 25.25 6.80
C GLY A 313 -10.61 24.86 7.90
N GLU A 314 -10.28 25.81 8.77
CA GLU A 314 -9.20 25.65 9.75
C GLU A 314 -9.46 24.55 10.79
N GLY A 315 -10.71 24.37 11.22
CA GLY A 315 -11.10 23.35 12.20
C GLY A 315 -10.89 21.90 11.73
N TYR A 316 -10.69 21.68 10.43
CA TYR A 316 -10.46 20.34 9.87
C TYR A 316 -8.99 19.94 9.83
N TRP A 317 -8.05 20.87 10.02
CA TRP A 317 -6.62 20.56 10.01
C TRP A 317 -6.14 20.04 11.36
N LYS A 318 -5.39 18.94 11.36
CA LYS A 318 -4.67 18.45 12.54
C LYS A 318 -3.34 17.82 12.11
N LYS A 319 -2.23 18.46 12.47
CA LYS A 319 -0.89 17.91 12.21
C LYS A 319 -0.75 16.56 12.91
N ARG A 320 -0.49 15.50 12.15
CA ARG A 320 -0.27 14.14 12.67
C ARG A 320 1.02 13.56 12.11
N GLN A 321 1.84 13.04 13.00
CA GLN A 321 3.01 12.25 12.63
C GLN A 321 2.69 10.77 12.89
N TYR A 322 2.72 9.99 11.82
CA TYR A 322 2.60 8.54 11.90
C TYR A 322 4.01 7.97 11.88
N THR A 323 4.26 7.00 12.76
CA THR A 323 5.54 6.31 12.84
C THR A 323 5.42 4.90 12.28
N THR A 324 6.41 4.52 11.48
CA THR A 324 6.53 3.17 10.96
C THR A 324 6.92 2.23 12.10
N LYS A 325 6.25 1.09 12.22
CA LYS A 325 6.49 0.12 13.31
C LYS A 325 7.47 -1.01 12.92
N SER A 326 7.88 -1.13 11.66
CA SER A 326 8.80 -2.18 11.21
C SER A 326 10.26 -1.83 11.55
N ALA A 327 10.93 -2.74 12.26
CA ALA A 327 12.36 -2.60 12.63
C ALA A 327 13.32 -2.63 11.42
N ASN A 328 12.87 -3.10 10.26
CA ASN A 328 13.63 -3.17 9.01
C ASN A 328 13.15 -2.15 7.97
N ALA A 329 12.33 -1.16 8.37
CA ALA A 329 11.90 -0.12 7.45
C ALA A 329 13.10 0.65 6.91
N GLN A 330 13.14 0.88 5.61
CA GLN A 330 14.04 1.89 5.07
C GLN A 330 13.45 3.26 5.45
N GLU A 331 13.80 3.74 6.65
CA GLU A 331 13.25 4.96 7.27
C GLU A 331 13.42 6.22 6.41
N ALA A 332 14.26 6.16 5.37
CA ALA A 332 14.45 7.24 4.39
C ALA A 332 13.24 7.42 3.44
N HIS A 333 12.33 6.46 3.33
CA HIS A 333 11.24 6.56 2.35
C HIS A 333 10.05 7.35 2.90
N GLU A 334 9.38 8.09 2.02
CA GLU A 334 8.09 8.72 2.32
C GLU A 334 6.93 7.74 2.06
N ALA A 335 5.77 8.03 2.62
CA ALA A 335 4.53 7.35 2.26
C ALA A 335 4.13 7.57 0.81
N ILE A 336 3.24 6.71 0.30
CA ILE A 336 2.62 6.89 -1.01
C ILE A 336 1.61 8.03 -0.92
N ARG A 337 1.94 9.17 -1.54
CA ARG A 337 1.16 10.40 -1.56
C ARG A 337 1.21 11.06 -2.94
N PRO A 338 0.32 12.01 -3.26
CA PRO A 338 0.49 12.88 -4.41
C PRO A 338 1.77 13.70 -4.30
N THR A 339 2.43 13.91 -5.42
CA THR A 339 3.54 14.85 -5.56
C THR A 339 3.10 16.28 -5.25
N PHE A 340 1.89 16.64 -5.71
CA PHE A 340 1.29 17.97 -5.57
C PHE A 340 -0.15 17.86 -5.05
N LEU A 341 -0.35 18.19 -3.77
CA LEU A 341 -1.65 18.03 -3.10
C LEU A 341 -2.74 18.99 -3.57
N ASN A 342 -2.39 20.12 -4.20
CA ASN A 342 -3.36 21.02 -4.82
C ASN A 342 -4.03 20.41 -6.07
N ASN A 343 -3.50 19.32 -6.62
CA ASN A 343 -4.13 18.58 -7.71
C ASN A 343 -5.00 17.46 -7.14
N LYS A 344 -6.30 17.74 -6.93
CA LYS A 344 -7.26 16.76 -6.40
C LYS A 344 -7.51 15.58 -7.35
N THR A 345 -7.36 15.82 -8.66
CA THR A 345 -7.56 14.84 -9.73
C THR A 345 -6.46 15.00 -10.78
N ILE A 346 -6.30 14.00 -11.64
CA ILE A 346 -5.40 14.02 -12.78
C ILE A 346 -6.19 13.73 -14.06
N GLU A 347 -5.69 14.26 -15.18
CA GLU A 347 -6.06 13.77 -16.49
C GLU A 347 -5.32 12.45 -16.74
N ALA A 348 -6.06 11.42 -17.13
CA ALA A 348 -5.53 10.12 -17.48
C ALA A 348 -6.44 9.44 -18.51
N GLU A 349 -5.84 8.79 -19.51
CA GLU A 349 -6.57 8.00 -20.51
C GLU A 349 -7.18 6.73 -19.88
N ASP A 350 -6.47 6.12 -18.94
CA ASP A 350 -6.96 4.99 -18.14
C ASP A 350 -7.64 5.49 -16.86
N ASP A 351 -8.96 5.32 -16.77
CA ASP A 351 -9.76 5.71 -15.60
C ASP A 351 -9.28 5.06 -14.28
N ARG A 352 -8.57 3.92 -14.36
CA ARG A 352 -7.96 3.28 -13.18
C ARG A 352 -6.87 4.14 -12.56
N GLU A 353 -6.11 4.89 -13.37
CA GLU A 353 -5.09 5.82 -12.89
C GLU A 353 -5.71 6.96 -12.12
N ARG A 354 -6.77 7.57 -12.69
CA ARG A 354 -7.53 8.62 -12.02
C ARG A 354 -8.10 8.15 -10.70
N LYS A 355 -8.77 6.98 -10.68
CA LYS A 355 -9.34 6.38 -9.47
C LYS A 355 -8.30 6.05 -8.40
N LEU A 356 -7.15 5.48 -8.78
CA LEU A 356 -6.09 5.15 -7.84
C LEU A 356 -5.43 6.42 -7.28
N TYR A 357 -5.19 7.42 -8.12
CA TYR A 357 -4.69 8.73 -7.70
C TYR A 357 -5.64 9.41 -6.72
N GLU A 358 -6.94 9.46 -7.03
CA GLU A 358 -7.96 10.02 -6.12
C GLU A 358 -7.99 9.28 -4.77
N LEU A 359 -7.84 7.95 -4.76
CA LEU A 359 -7.76 7.17 -3.54
C LEU A 359 -6.53 7.56 -2.70
N ILE A 360 -5.37 7.69 -3.34
CA ILE A 360 -4.11 8.12 -2.71
C ILE A 360 -4.24 9.55 -2.15
N TRP A 361 -4.80 10.48 -2.93
CA TRP A 361 -5.06 11.85 -2.53
C TRP A 361 -5.99 11.91 -1.31
N LYS A 362 -7.15 11.23 -1.37
CA LYS A 362 -8.13 11.19 -0.28
C LYS A 362 -7.52 10.62 1.00
N ARG A 363 -6.70 9.57 0.92
CA ARG A 363 -6.01 9.01 2.09
C ARG A 363 -5.00 9.99 2.68
N THR A 364 -4.19 10.64 1.84
CA THR A 364 -3.16 11.59 2.28
C THR A 364 -3.79 12.77 3.01
N VAL A 365 -4.81 13.39 2.41
CA VAL A 365 -5.55 14.51 2.99
C VAL A 365 -6.22 14.08 4.30
N ALA A 366 -7.03 13.00 4.27
CA ALA A 366 -7.72 12.52 5.47
C ALA A 366 -6.75 12.18 6.61
N SER A 367 -5.54 11.69 6.31
CA SER A 367 -4.54 11.36 7.33
C SER A 367 -4.12 12.56 8.18
N GLN A 368 -4.28 13.79 7.69
CA GLN A 368 -3.93 15.03 8.38
C GLN A 368 -5.16 15.85 8.78
N MET A 369 -6.35 15.25 8.73
CA MET A 369 -7.57 15.88 9.18
C MET A 369 -7.84 15.61 10.67
N ALA A 370 -8.69 16.44 11.26
CA ALA A 370 -9.20 16.28 12.61
C ALA A 370 -9.95 14.95 12.80
N ASP A 371 -10.03 14.49 14.06
CA ASP A 371 -10.80 13.29 14.40
C ASP A 371 -12.28 13.54 14.08
N ALA A 372 -13.03 12.48 13.73
CA ALA A 372 -14.47 12.57 13.74
C ALA A 372 -14.95 12.38 15.19
N GLU A 373 -15.78 13.30 15.68
CA GLU A 373 -16.36 13.27 17.02
C GLU A 373 -17.79 12.75 16.92
N LEU A 374 -18.09 11.71 17.70
CA LEU A 374 -19.35 11.01 17.70
C LEU A 374 -19.90 10.92 19.11
N GLU A 375 -21.22 10.88 19.23
CA GLU A 375 -21.93 10.50 20.45
C GLU A 375 -22.58 9.13 20.23
N LYS A 376 -22.21 8.15 21.06
CA LYS A 376 -22.86 6.84 21.09
C LYS A 376 -23.90 6.83 22.18
N THR A 377 -25.12 6.48 21.81
CA THR A 377 -26.25 6.36 22.72
C THR A 377 -26.63 4.90 22.87
N THR A 378 -26.60 4.39 24.09
CA THR A 378 -27.11 3.07 24.43
C THR A 378 -28.36 3.23 25.28
N ILE A 379 -29.50 2.78 24.76
CA ILE A 379 -30.77 2.80 25.47
C ILE A 379 -31.06 1.38 25.93
N THR A 380 -31.15 1.21 27.25
CA THR A 380 -31.55 -0.04 27.88
C THR A 380 -33.02 0.01 28.21
N ILE A 381 -33.79 -0.91 27.64
CA ILE A 381 -35.23 -1.03 27.82
C ILE A 381 -35.47 -2.25 28.70
N SER A 382 -36.13 -2.03 29.84
CA SER A 382 -36.59 -3.09 30.72
C SER A 382 -38.07 -3.39 30.49
N GLN A 383 -38.54 -4.47 31.07
CA GLN A 383 -39.95 -4.84 31.13
C GLN A 383 -40.30 -5.43 32.49
N ASN A 384 -41.59 -5.57 32.76
CA ASN A 384 -42.11 -5.93 34.08
C ASN A 384 -42.38 -7.42 34.31
N ARG A 385 -42.03 -8.30 33.35
CA ARG A 385 -42.29 -9.74 33.38
C ARG A 385 -41.04 -10.60 33.58
N SER A 386 -39.83 -10.06 33.40
CA SER A 386 -38.54 -10.71 33.68
C SER A 386 -37.41 -9.67 33.87
N ASP A 387 -36.18 -10.14 34.08
CA ASP A 387 -34.98 -9.29 34.15
C ASP A 387 -34.33 -9.05 32.77
N ASP A 388 -34.90 -9.66 31.72
CA ASP A 388 -34.43 -9.51 30.35
C ASP A 388 -34.53 -8.06 29.87
N THR A 389 -33.51 -7.62 29.13
CA THR A 389 -33.41 -6.25 28.63
C THR A 389 -33.21 -6.20 27.13
N PHE A 390 -33.78 -5.17 26.51
CA PHE A 390 -33.54 -4.84 25.12
C PHE A 390 -32.56 -3.67 25.03
N LEU A 391 -31.65 -3.74 24.06
CA LEU A 391 -30.64 -2.72 23.78
C LEU A 391 -30.91 -2.08 22.42
N ALA A 392 -31.10 -0.77 22.44
CA ALA A 392 -31.05 0.06 21.24
C ALA A 392 -29.73 0.84 21.23
N LEU A 393 -29.03 0.78 20.10
CA LEU A 393 -27.77 1.48 19.87
C LEU A 393 -27.97 2.56 18.81
N GLY A 394 -27.63 3.80 19.17
CA GLY A 394 -27.57 4.95 18.26
C GLY A 394 -26.17 5.53 18.21
N GLU A 395 -25.83 6.14 17.07
CA GLU A 395 -24.60 6.89 16.89
C GLU A 395 -24.93 8.18 16.12
N ILE A 396 -24.50 9.32 16.64
CA ILE A 396 -24.65 10.63 16.00
C ILE A 396 -23.26 11.20 15.77
N ILE A 397 -23.04 11.79 14.59
CA ILE A 397 -21.81 12.52 14.27
C ILE A 397 -21.99 13.96 14.79
N LEU A 398 -21.17 14.36 15.75
CA LEU A 398 -21.12 15.74 16.27
C LEU A 398 -20.21 16.61 15.39
N PHE A 399 -19.11 16.02 14.92
CA PHE A 399 -18.19 16.63 13.97
C PHE A 399 -17.63 15.53 13.06
N ASP A 400 -17.77 15.68 11.75
CA ASP A 400 -17.41 14.64 10.77
C ASP A 400 -15.89 14.53 10.55
N GLY A 401 -15.13 15.60 10.77
CA GLY A 401 -13.67 15.62 10.66
C GLY A 401 -13.19 14.99 9.34
N PHE A 402 -12.29 14.01 9.42
CA PHE A 402 -11.79 13.29 8.23
C PHE A 402 -12.85 12.49 7.44
N GLN A 403 -14.07 12.34 7.97
CA GLN A 403 -15.17 11.61 7.32
C GLN A 403 -16.02 12.51 6.41
N ILE A 404 -15.72 13.82 6.32
CA ILE A 404 -16.45 14.75 5.45
C ILE A 404 -16.56 14.22 4.01
N GLY A 405 -17.78 14.26 3.46
CA GLY A 405 -18.09 13.76 2.11
C GLY A 405 -18.14 12.23 1.98
N ARG A 406 -18.23 11.48 3.08
CA ARG A 406 -18.59 10.04 3.10
C ARG A 406 -20.09 9.76 3.29
N ALA A 407 -20.92 10.79 3.34
CA ALA A 407 -22.38 10.67 3.41
C ALA A 407 -22.96 10.30 2.04
#